data_AF-A0A1B1N9G2-F1
#
_entry.id   AF-A0A1B1N9G2-F1
#
_cell.length_a   1.000
_cell.length_b   1.000
_cell.length_c   1.000
_cell.angle_alpha   90.00
_cell.angle_beta   90.00
_cell.angle_gamma   90.00
#
_symmetry.space_group_name_H-M   'P 1'
#
loop_
_entity.id
_entity.type
_entity.pdbx_description
1 polymer ?
#
loop_
_entity_poly.entity_id
_entity_poly.type
_entity_poly.pdbx_seq_one_letter_code
_entity_poly.pdbx_strand_id
1 'polypeptide(L)'
;MIVLSRLGTRATTSDLETTGRGVRARRIPWEQVSDLWADQPNRWAEVVEAHLVDGSTVPLAGVPPADLPRLQELRQRATPG
;
A
#
# COMPACT_ATOMS: atom_id res chain seq x y z
N MET A 1 -3.73 -13.09 -6.75
CA MET A 1 -4.70 -12.54 -5.78
C MET A 1 -4.52 -11.04 -5.74
N ILE A 2 -5.60 -10.24 -5.77
CA ILE A 2 -5.52 -8.77 -5.93
C ILE A 2 -6.28 -8.12 -4.75
N VAL A 3 -5.74 -7.02 -4.20
CA VAL A 3 -6.51 -6.06 -3.37
C VAL A 3 -6.88 -4.90 -4.27
N LEU A 4 -8.16 -4.57 -4.34
CA LEU A 4 -8.69 -3.47 -5.13
C LEU A 4 -9.49 -2.56 -4.20
N SER A 5 -8.99 -1.36 -3.96
CA SER A 5 -9.78 -0.30 -3.38
C SER A 5 -10.58 0.41 -4.48
N ARG A 6 -11.82 0.80 -4.14
CA ARG A 6 -12.68 1.65 -4.99
C ARG A 6 -12.09 3.05 -5.26
N LEU A 7 -11.07 3.45 -4.50
CA LEU A 7 -10.38 4.73 -4.66
C LEU A 7 -9.06 4.59 -5.43
N GLY A 8 -8.79 3.42 -6.03
CA GLY A 8 -7.72 3.24 -7.02
C GLY A 8 -6.35 2.87 -6.43
N THR A 9 -6.34 2.19 -5.29
CA THR A 9 -5.19 1.37 -4.89
C THR A 9 -5.39 -0.07 -5.34
N ARG A 10 -4.41 -0.60 -6.07
CA ARG A 10 -4.34 -1.97 -6.56
C ARG A 10 -3.04 -2.61 -6.10
N ALA A 11 -3.14 -3.62 -5.26
CA ALA A 11 -2.00 -4.47 -4.92
C ALA A 11 -2.06 -5.75 -5.76
N THR A 12 -1.01 -6.00 -6.54
CA THR A 12 -0.81 -7.23 -7.29
C THR A 12 0.32 -8.06 -6.67
N THR A 13 0.59 -9.22 -7.25
CA THR A 13 1.76 -10.05 -6.87
C THR A 13 3.10 -9.45 -7.32
N SER A 14 3.09 -8.41 -8.14
CA SER A 14 4.30 -7.81 -8.72
C SER A 14 4.56 -6.41 -8.20
N ASP A 15 3.50 -5.67 -7.89
CA ASP A 15 3.58 -4.25 -7.57
C ASP A 15 2.40 -3.77 -6.72
N LEU A 16 2.63 -2.66 -6.03
CA LEU A 16 1.62 -1.86 -5.37
C LEU A 16 1.38 -0.60 -6.20
N GLU A 17 0.21 -0.48 -6.80
CA GLU A 17 -0.21 0.72 -7.54
C GLU A 17 -1.18 1.52 -6.66
N THR A 18 -0.91 2.81 -6.43
CA THR A 18 -1.84 3.70 -5.72
C THR A 18 -2.11 4.96 -6.53
N THR A 19 -3.38 5.34 -6.61
CA THR A 19 -3.82 6.63 -7.13
C THR A 19 -4.31 7.50 -5.98
N GLY A 20 -3.54 8.54 -5.65
CA GLY A 20 -4.02 9.57 -4.73
C GLY A 20 -5.06 10.46 -5.42
N ARG A 21 -5.97 11.07 -4.67
CA ARG A 21 -6.85 12.13 -5.21
C ARG A 21 -5.98 13.23 -5.83
N GLY A 22 -5.96 13.31 -7.16
CA GLY A 22 -5.22 14.32 -7.92
C GLY A 22 -3.73 14.04 -8.15
N VAL A 23 -3.21 12.87 -7.78
CA VAL A 23 -1.80 12.49 -7.99
C VAL A 23 -1.71 11.32 -8.98
N ARG A 24 -0.80 11.40 -9.95
CA ARG A 24 -0.51 10.31 -10.91
C ARG A 24 -0.37 8.97 -10.19
N ALA A 25 -0.90 7.90 -10.79
CA ALA A 25 -0.75 6.54 -10.28
C ALA A 25 0.74 6.25 -10.03
N ARG A 26 1.10 5.95 -8.79
CA ARG A 26 2.47 5.57 -8.43
C ARG A 26 2.51 4.05 -8.32
N ARG A 27 3.34 3.42 -9.16
CA ARG A 27 3.70 2.01 -9.02
C ARG A 27 4.92 1.91 -8.13
N ILE A 28 4.80 1.11 -7.08
CA ILE A 28 5.83 0.87 -6.08
C ILE A 28 6.12 -0.64 -6.14
N PRO A 29 7.31 -1.04 -6.63
CA PRO A 29 7.76 -2.42 -6.55
C PRO A 29 7.81 -2.90 -5.10
N TRP A 30 7.42 -4.16 -4.84
CA TRP A 30 7.41 -4.70 -3.47
C TRP A 30 8.80 -4.68 -2.80
N GLU A 31 9.87 -4.79 -3.58
CA GLU A 31 11.26 -4.66 -3.12
C GLU A 31 11.58 -3.28 -2.52
N GLN A 32 10.85 -2.24 -2.91
CA GLN A 32 10.99 -0.89 -2.36
C GLN A 32 10.15 -0.68 -1.11
N VAL A 33 9.22 -1.59 -0.79
CA VAL A 33 8.37 -1.51 0.41
C VAL A 33 9.09 -2.19 1.56
N SER A 34 9.56 -1.40 2.52
CA SER A 34 10.20 -1.89 3.74
C SER A 34 9.18 -2.36 4.78
N ASP A 35 8.04 -1.68 4.89
CA ASP A 35 6.97 -2.05 5.80
C ASP A 35 5.59 -1.49 5.40
N LEU A 36 4.52 -2.01 6.02
CA LEU A 36 3.13 -1.57 5.80
C LEU A 36 2.46 -1.34 7.15
N TRP A 37 2.03 -0.11 7.42
CA TRP A 37 1.48 0.28 8.71
C TRP A 37 0.08 0.88 8.51
N ALA A 38 -0.82 0.70 9.48
CA ALA A 38 -2.09 1.43 9.50
C ALA A 38 -1.91 2.69 10.34
N ASP A 39 -2.05 3.88 9.74
CA ASP A 39 -1.98 5.12 10.51
C ASP A 39 -3.29 5.31 11.31
N GLN A 40 -3.17 5.73 12.57
CA GLN A 40 -4.27 6.20 13.40
C GLN A 40 -3.78 7.36 14.28
N PRO A 41 -4.58 8.40 14.58
CA PRO A 41 -5.80 8.90 13.96
C PRO A 41 -5.60 10.37 13.53
N ASN A 42 -4.83 10.63 12.47
CA ASN A 42 -4.93 11.93 11.82
C ASN A 42 -6.23 11.94 10.99
N ARG A 43 -7.16 12.81 11.41
CA ARG A 43 -8.59 12.99 11.05
C ARG A 43 -9.08 12.79 9.59
N TRP A 44 -8.23 12.44 8.63
CA TRP A 44 -8.56 12.55 7.21
C TRP A 44 -8.41 11.27 6.40
N ALA A 45 -7.87 10.18 6.93
CA ALA A 45 -7.84 8.93 6.18
C ALA A 45 -7.58 7.72 7.10
N GLU A 46 -8.58 6.86 7.28
CA GLU A 46 -8.37 5.48 7.74
C GLU A 46 -7.66 4.71 6.62
N VAL A 47 -6.37 4.98 6.43
CA VAL A 47 -5.58 4.42 5.32
C VAL A 47 -4.32 3.73 5.81
N VAL A 48 -4.00 2.64 5.14
CA VAL A 48 -2.70 1.99 5.25
C VAL A 48 -1.63 2.87 4.61
N GLU A 49 -0.44 2.94 5.18
CA GLU A 49 0.75 3.58 4.63
C GLU A 49 1.79 2.52 4.28
N ALA A 50 2.45 2.71 3.14
CA ALA A 50 3.64 1.96 2.76
C ALA A 50 4.89 2.75 3.15
N HIS A 51 5.73 2.15 3.98
CA HIS A 51 7.06 2.65 4.29
C HIS A 51 8.03 2.09 3.25
N LEU A 52 8.82 2.97 2.65
CA LEU A 52 9.76 2.61 1.60
C LEU A 52 11.18 2.49 2.15
N VAL A 53 12.02 1.72 1.45
CA VAL A 53 13.44 1.52 1.79
C VAL A 53 14.27 2.80 1.75
N ASP A 54 13.80 3.82 1.02
CA ASP A 54 14.42 5.16 0.97
C ASP A 54 14.04 6.05 2.16
N GLY A 55 13.22 5.54 3.08
CA GLY A 55 12.72 6.24 4.26
C GLY A 55 11.48 7.11 4.01
N SER A 56 10.96 7.16 2.78
CA SER A 56 9.72 7.87 2.48
C SER A 56 8.48 7.02 2.80
N THR A 57 7.35 7.70 3.07
CA THR A 57 6.06 7.04 3.28
C THR A 57 5.08 7.40 2.17
N VAL A 58 4.27 6.43 1.77
CA VAL A 58 3.22 6.61 0.76
C VAL A 58 1.88 6.14 1.30
N PRO A 59 0.89 7.03 1.45
CA PRO A 59 -0.45 6.63 1.86
C PRO A 59 -1.14 5.83 0.74
N LEU A 60 -1.69 4.68 1.10
CA LEU A 60 -2.45 3.80 0.21
C LEU A 60 -3.92 4.25 0.23
N ALA A 61 -4.20 5.25 -0.59
CA ALA A 61 -5.52 5.89 -0.62
C ALA A 61 -6.65 4.87 -0.80
N GLY A 62 -7.59 4.88 0.16
CA GLY A 62 -8.77 4.03 0.20
C GLY A 62 -8.52 2.56 0.54
N VAL A 63 -7.32 2.19 0.98
CA VAL A 63 -7.10 0.87 1.59
C VAL A 63 -7.43 0.97 3.08
N PRO A 64 -8.51 0.32 3.55
CA PRO A 64 -8.82 0.32 4.97
C PRO A 64 -7.78 -0.46 5.78
N PRO A 65 -7.57 -0.14 7.07
CA PRO A 65 -6.68 -0.89 7.95
C PRO A 65 -6.98 -2.39 8.02
N ALA A 66 -8.23 -2.79 7.81
CA ALA A 66 -8.64 -4.20 7.78
C ALA A 66 -7.97 -5.02 6.66
N ASP A 67 -7.53 -4.37 5.59
CA ASP A 67 -6.81 -5.04 4.49
C ASP A 67 -5.30 -5.16 4.75
N LEU A 68 -4.78 -4.60 5.85
CA LEU A 68 -3.36 -4.61 6.18
C LEU A 68 -2.77 -6.04 6.25
N PRO A 69 -3.37 -7.03 6.94
CA PRO A 69 -2.81 -8.38 6.98
C PRO A 69 -2.70 -9.02 5.59
N ARG A 70 -3.69 -8.76 4.73
CA ARG A 70 -3.71 -9.26 3.36
C ARG A 70 -2.62 -8.63 2.49
N LEU A 71 -2.32 -7.35 2.69
CA LEU A 71 -1.21 -6.69 2.00
C LEU A 71 0.15 -7.23 2.46
N GLN A 72 0.32 -7.51 3.74
CA GLN A 72 1.53 -8.13 4.27
C GLN A 72 1.77 -9.54 3.68
N GLU A 73 0.71 -10.35 3.55
CA GLU A 73 0.81 -11.66 2.87
C GLU A 73 1.21 -11.53 1.39
N LEU A 74 0.66 -10.54 0.67
CA LEU A 74 1.01 -10.32 -0.73
C LEU A 74 2.48 -9.91 -0.88
N ARG A 75 2.98 -9.04 0.00
CA ARG A 75 4.39 -8.65 0.04
C ARG A 75 5.30 -9.86 0.25
N GLN A 76 5.02 -10.69 1.26
CA GLN A 76 5.82 -11.89 1.55
C GLN A 76 5.87 -12.87 0.36
N ARG A 77 4.79 -12.96 -0.42
CA ARG A 77 4.74 -13.80 -1.62
C ARG A 77 5.48 -13.18 -2.81
N ALA A 78 5.51 -11.86 -2.89
CA ALA A 78 6.15 -11.11 -3.97
C ALA A 78 7.67 -10.93 -3.76
N THR A 79 8.13 -10.96 -2.51
CA THR A 79 9.53 -10.91 -2.12
C THR A 79 9.95 -12.28 -1.58
N PRO A 80 10.27 -13.26 -2.46
CA PRO A 80 10.92 -14.48 -2.00
C PRO A 80 12.28 -14.09 -1.43
N GLY A 81 12.54 -14.50 -0.18
CA GLY A 81 13.86 -14.36 0.44
C GLY A 81 14.96 -15.08 -0.35
#